data_AF-G6A1T3-F1
#
_entry.id   AF-G6A1T3-F1
#
_cell.length_a   1.000
_cell.length_b   1.000
_cell.length_c   1.000
_cell.angle_alpha   90.00
_cell.angle_beta   90.00
_cell.angle_gamma   90.00
#
_symmetry.space_group_name_H-M   'P 1'
#
loop_
_entity.id
_entity.type
_entity.pdbx_description
1 polymer ?
#
loop_
_entity_poly.entity_id
_entity_poly.type
_entity_poly.pdbx_seq_one_letter_code
_entity_poly.pdbx_strand_id
1 'polypeptide(L)' 'MEDEFDALKPAFAPAELNSWNIEDLEAYKDRLVAEISRIDAVIKTKKDVSAQAAPLFKS' A
#
# COMPACT_ATOMS: atom_id res chain seq x y z
N MET A 1 -28.26 0.96 -3.08
CA MET A 1 -27.43 1.24 -1.89
C MET A 1 -26.02 0.69 -2.15
N GLU A 2 -25.47 1.05 -3.30
CA GLU A 2 -24.03 1.15 -3.57
C GLU A 2 -23.81 2.66 -3.35
N ASP A 3 -23.03 3.16 -2.40
CA ASP A 3 -21.61 3.48 -2.66
C ASP A 3 -20.92 4.12 -1.43
N GLU A 4 -21.38 3.90 -0.19
CA GLU A 4 -20.66 4.42 0.98
C GLU A 4 -19.26 3.78 1.11
N PHE A 5 -19.09 2.55 0.63
CA PHE A 5 -17.80 1.86 0.58
C PHE A 5 -16.95 2.30 -0.62
N ASP A 6 -17.59 2.73 -1.71
CA ASP A 6 -16.91 3.14 -2.93
C ASP A 6 -16.25 4.51 -2.79
N ALA A 7 -16.83 5.40 -1.98
CA ALA A 7 -16.24 6.69 -1.59
C ALA A 7 -14.99 6.55 -0.69
N LEU A 8 -14.78 5.37 -0.08
CA LEU A 8 -13.61 5.09 0.75
C LEU A 8 -12.45 4.46 -0.05
N LYS A 9 -12.66 4.13 -1.32
CA LYS A 9 -11.57 3.65 -2.18
C LYS A 9 -10.62 4.81 -2.47
N PRO A 10 -9.33 4.71 -2.13
CA PRO A 10 -8.38 5.76 -2.46
C PRO A 10 -8.31 5.94 -3.98
N ALA A 11 -8.52 7.18 -4.43
CA ALA A 11 -8.48 7.55 -5.84
C ALA A 11 -7.03 7.53 -6.34
N PHE A 12 -6.52 6.35 -6.66
CA PHE A 12 -5.26 6.23 -7.39
C PHE A 12 -5.59 6.32 -8.88
N ALA A 13 -5.60 7.53 -9.42
CA ALA A 13 -5.53 7.70 -10.87
C ALA A 13 -4.18 7.12 -11.34
N PRO A 14 -4.17 6.17 -12.29
CA PRO A 14 -2.92 5.74 -12.90
C PRO A 14 -2.26 6.93 -13.57
N ALA A 15 -0.93 7.03 -13.51
CA ALA A 15 -0.21 7.97 -14.38
C ALA A 15 -0.58 7.67 -15.85
N GLU A 16 -0.52 8.68 -16.72
CA GLU A 16 -0.70 8.54 -18.18
C GLU A 16 0.51 7.79 -18.80
N LEU A 17 0.65 6.50 -18.45
CA LEU A 17 1.82 5.66 -18.73
C LEU A 17 2.05 5.45 -20.23
N ASN A 18 1.01 5.54 -21.05
CA ASN A 18 1.10 5.35 -22.50
C ASN A 18 1.93 6.45 -23.20
N SER A 19 2.15 7.58 -22.55
CA SER A 19 2.94 8.70 -23.08
C SER A 19 4.43 8.64 -22.70
N TRP A 20 4.83 7.69 -21.85
CA TRP A 20 6.19 7.61 -21.31
C TRP A 20 7.07 6.69 -22.16
N ASN A 21 8.39 6.90 -22.10
CA ASN A 21 9.35 5.99 -22.70
C ASN A 21 9.60 4.76 -21.79
N ILE A 22 10.30 3.76 -22.31
CA ILE A 22 10.55 2.50 -21.59
C ILE A 22 11.39 2.71 -20.32
N GLU A 23 12.43 3.56 -20.37
CA GLU A 23 13.32 3.80 -19.23
C GLU A 23 12.56 4.42 -18.05
N ASP A 24 11.68 5.39 -18.34
CA ASP A 24 10.82 6.03 -17.34
C ASP A 24 9.81 5.03 -16.73
N LEU A 25 9.27 4.13 -17.56
CA LEU A 25 8.36 3.08 -17.10
C LEU A 25 9.08 2.06 -16.20
N GLU A 26 10.30 1.66 -16.54
CA GLU A 26 11.13 0.76 -15.75
C GLU A 26 11.50 1.40 -14.40
N ALA A 27 11.96 2.66 -14.42
CA ALA A 27 12.28 3.40 -13.20
C ALA A 27 11.05 3.59 -12.30
N TYR A 28 9.88 3.84 -12.88
CA TYR A 28 8.63 3.96 -12.13
C TYR A 28 8.20 2.63 -11.51
N LYS A 29 8.31 1.53 -12.27
CA LYS A 29 8.06 0.19 -11.77
C LYS A 29 8.95 -0.14 -10.57
N ASP A 30 10.25 0.16 -10.64
CA ASP A 30 11.19 -0.11 -9.54
C ASP A 30 10.82 0.68 -8.29
N ARG A 31 10.39 1.94 -8.44
CA ARG A 31 9.89 2.76 -7.32
C ARG A 31 8.64 2.15 -6.69
N LEU A 32 7.70 1.65 -7.49
CA LEU A 32 6.49 1.01 -6.98
C LEU A 32 6.81 -0.27 -6.21
N VAL A 33 7.75 -1.10 -6.69
CA VAL A 33 8.20 -2.31 -5.98
C VAL A 33 8.87 -1.97 -4.66
N ALA A 34 9.70 -0.91 -4.62
CA ALA A 34 10.31 -0.43 -3.39
C ALA A 34 9.25 0.06 -2.38
N GLU A 35 8.23 0.78 -2.85
CA GLU A 35 7.14 1.24 -1.98
C GLU A 35 6.28 0.08 -1.46
N ILE A 36 5.99 -0.93 -2.28
CA ILE A 36 5.34 -2.18 -1.82
C ILE A 36 6.15 -2.82 -0.70
N SER A 37 7.47 -2.95 -0.88
CA SER A 37 8.36 -3.52 0.14
C SER A 37 8.34 -2.70 1.45
N ARG A 38 8.26 -1.36 1.34
CA ARG A 38 8.13 -0.47 2.50
C ARG A 38 6.80 -0.67 3.23
N ILE A 39 5.70 -0.78 2.48
CA ILE A 39 4.36 -1.04 3.03
C ILE A 39 4.34 -2.40 3.74
N ASP A 40 4.91 -3.44 3.15
CA ASP A 40 4.99 -4.77 3.76
C ASP A 40 5.74 -4.76 5.10
N ALA A 41 6.85 -4.01 5.16
CA ALA A 41 7.59 -3.84 6.42
C ALA A 41 6.73 -3.14 7.49
N VAL A 42 6.00 -2.08 7.13
CA VAL A 42 5.09 -1.38 8.05
C VAL A 42 3.96 -2.29 8.53
N ILE A 43 3.36 -3.08 7.63
CA ILE A 43 2.31 -4.04 7.98
C ILE A 43 2.85 -5.08 8.95
N LYS A 44 4.04 -5.62 8.69
CA LYS A 44 4.70 -6.60 9.57
C LYS A 44 4.89 -6.02 10.96
N THR A 45 5.47 -4.82 11.08
CA THR A 45 5.66 -4.16 12.37
C THR A 45 4.33 -3.95 13.10
N LYS A 46 3.27 -3.50 12.41
CA LYS A 46 1.96 -3.32 13.03
C LYS A 46 1.37 -4.64 13.53
N LYS A 47 1.49 -5.72 12.77
CA LYS A 47 1.05 -7.06 13.19
C LYS A 47 1.84 -7.55 14.40
N ASP A 48 3.15 -7.35 14.42
CA ASP A 48 4.02 -7.76 15.53
C ASP A 48 3.68 -6.98 16.82
N VAL A 49 3.43 -5.67 16.73
CA VAL A 49 2.99 -4.85 17.87
C VAL A 49 1.63 -5.31 18.38
N SER A 50 0.65 -5.53 17.50
CA SER A 50 -0.67 -6.04 17.89
C SER A 50 -0.58 -7.42 18.56
N ALA A 51 0.29 -8.31 18.05
CA ALA A 51 0.52 -9.62 18.64
C ALA A 51 1.15 -9.52 20.04
N GLN A 52 2.09 -8.60 20.24
CA GLN A 52 2.71 -8.34 21.55
C GLN A 52 1.75 -7.66 22.54
N ALA A 53 0.78 -6.88 22.05
CA ALA A 53 -0.22 -6.24 22.89
C ALA A 53 -1.38 -7.18 23.27
N ALA A 54 -1.66 -8.22 22.48
CA ALA A 54 -2.77 -9.14 22.72
C ALA A 54 -2.77 -9.82 24.12
N PRO A 55 -1.63 -10.19 24.73
CA PRO A 55 -1.58 -10.67 26.12
C PRO A 55 -1.94 -9.62 27.17
N LEU A 56 -1.70 -8.33 26.91
CA LEU A 56 -1.97 -7.23 27.84
C LEU A 56 -3.46 -6.92 27.96
N PHE A 57 -4.25 -7.22 26.93
CA PHE A 57 -5.70 -6.98 26.89
C PHE A 57 -6.55 -8.21 27.30
N LYS A 58 -5.93 -9.34 27.66
CA LYS A 58 -6.62 -10.57 28.10
C LYS A 58 -6.65 -10.73 29.64
N SER A 59 -6.50 -9.63 30.39
CA SER A 59 -6.66 -9.59 31.85
C SER A 59 -8.12 -9.39 32.24
#